data_AF-K2S6X0-F1
#
_entry.id   AF-K2S6X0-F1
#
_cell.length_a   1.000
_cell.length_b   1.000
_cell.length_c   1.000
_cell.angle_alpha   90.00
_cell.angle_beta   90.00
_cell.angle_gamma   90.00
#
_symmetry.space_group_name_H-M   'P 1'
#
loop_
_entity.id
_entity.type
_entity.pdbx_description
1 polymer ?
#
loop_
_entity_poly.entity_id
_entity_poly.type
_entity_poly.pdbx_seq_one_letter_code
_entity_poly.pdbx_strand_id
1 'polypeptide(L)'
;MAPVHATDVDSVTDTLGSFNIGDGGEICYFGSRSNHNLLRSAQLDKPSSLEMQRRGYDAACHQIGLALVAEDLESHLLHLFWTWQNSWQRVVARGPFLRDRAFRNGSPFGRFYSPALVSSIFALASRYSDRPDVGRDPQNPQTAGDVFAAQAKVMLLYECEAPTNTTVQALSLLALRETALDKEALGWMHIGMAVRMALSLGLHLDCSQCVEQGLLTAEEAEVRSVTWWGCYVLDKTLQHWFGPSINDPGLSYDRQNPDYRLRRRATALGCVFDRRC
;
A
#
# COMPACT_ATOMS: atom_id res chain seq x y z
N MET A 1 -53.46 17.82 -16.76
CA MET A 1 -52.36 16.90 -16.41
C MET A 1 -51.07 17.52 -16.91
N ALA A 2 -50.30 18.15 -16.02
CA ALA A 2 -48.98 18.67 -16.36
C ALA A 2 -47.99 17.48 -16.46
N PRO A 3 -47.07 17.45 -17.44
CA PRO A 3 -46.11 16.37 -17.54
C PRO A 3 -45.07 16.52 -16.43
N VAL A 4 -44.91 15.47 -15.63
CA VAL A 4 -43.82 15.37 -14.65
C VAL A 4 -42.53 15.22 -15.47
N HIS A 5 -41.68 16.24 -15.40
CA HIS A 5 -40.36 16.25 -16.04
C HIS A 5 -39.55 15.05 -15.54
N ALA A 6 -39.14 14.18 -16.46
CA ALA A 6 -38.29 13.01 -16.23
C ALA A 6 -36.82 13.36 -15.92
N THR A 7 -36.55 14.53 -15.33
CA THR A 7 -35.19 15.02 -15.08
C THR A 7 -34.72 14.85 -13.63
N ASP A 8 -35.60 14.43 -12.73
CA ASP A 8 -35.31 14.41 -11.30
C ASP A 8 -34.84 13.04 -10.77
N VAL A 9 -35.23 11.94 -11.43
CA VAL A 9 -34.84 10.58 -11.01
C VAL A 9 -33.43 10.23 -11.46
N ASP A 10 -33.05 10.65 -12.67
CA ASP A 10 -31.72 10.40 -13.22
C ASP A 10 -30.64 11.24 -12.52
N SER A 11 -30.96 12.42 -11.98
CA SER A 11 -29.97 13.23 -11.24
C SER A 11 -29.61 12.61 -9.87
N VAL A 12 -30.50 11.81 -9.29
CA VAL A 12 -30.31 11.14 -8.01
C VAL A 12 -29.62 9.78 -8.18
N THR A 13 -29.85 9.09 -9.30
CA THR A 13 -29.21 7.81 -9.61
C THR A 13 -27.81 7.96 -10.18
N ASP A 14 -27.50 9.10 -10.81
CA ASP A 14 -26.23 9.34 -11.52
C ASP A 14 -25.26 10.27 -10.78
N THR A 15 -25.47 10.52 -9.48
CA THR A 15 -24.43 11.10 -8.61
C THR A 15 -23.23 10.17 -8.54
N LEU A 16 -22.31 10.30 -9.49
CA LEU A 16 -20.94 9.78 -9.39
C LEU A 16 -20.42 10.17 -8.00
N GLY A 17 -19.73 9.26 -7.32
CA GLY A 17 -19.30 9.51 -5.96
C GLY A 17 -18.55 10.84 -5.80
N SER A 18 -18.66 11.47 -4.64
CA SER A 18 -18.01 12.76 -4.40
C SER A 18 -16.66 12.60 -3.72
N PHE A 19 -15.72 13.46 -4.09
CA PHE A 19 -14.49 13.67 -3.33
C PHE A 19 -14.75 14.68 -2.21
N ASN A 20 -14.32 14.36 -1.00
CA ASN A 20 -14.35 15.28 0.13
C ASN A 20 -12.97 15.37 0.77
N ILE A 21 -12.65 16.54 1.30
CA ILE A 21 -11.40 16.81 2.02
C ILE A 21 -11.63 16.44 3.50
N GLY A 22 -10.82 15.55 4.05
CA GLY A 22 -10.76 15.28 5.49
C GLY A 22 -9.92 16.30 6.26
N ASP A 23 -9.98 16.29 7.58
CA ASP A 23 -9.33 17.27 8.48
C ASP A 23 -7.80 17.39 8.31
N GLY A 24 -7.15 16.41 7.67
CA GLY A 24 -5.71 16.44 7.34
C GLY A 24 -5.37 16.99 5.94
N GLY A 25 -6.33 17.51 5.19
CA GLY A 25 -6.12 17.91 3.78
C GLY A 25 -6.05 16.73 2.80
N GLU A 26 -6.36 15.51 3.26
CA GLU A 26 -6.41 14.33 2.42
C GLU A 26 -7.78 14.15 1.79
N ILE A 27 -7.81 13.79 0.50
CA ILE A 27 -9.05 13.59 -0.24
C ILE A 27 -9.48 12.13 -0.16
N CYS A 28 -10.70 11.91 0.36
CA CYS A 28 -11.38 10.62 0.38
C CYS A 28 -12.50 10.61 -0.68
N TYR A 29 -12.74 9.44 -1.30
CA TYR A 29 -13.84 9.26 -2.23
C TYR A 29 -15.02 8.58 -1.54
N PHE A 30 -16.21 9.07 -1.80
CA PHE A 30 -17.45 8.44 -1.36
C PHE A 30 -18.26 8.04 -2.57
N GLY A 31 -18.38 6.73 -2.81
CA GLY A 31 -19.18 6.21 -3.90
C GLY A 31 -20.64 6.70 -3.86
N SER A 32 -21.31 6.66 -5.00
CA SER A 32 -22.70 7.10 -5.21
C SER A 32 -23.70 6.58 -4.18
N ARG A 33 -23.47 5.36 -3.68
CA ARG A 33 -24.31 4.67 -2.67
C ARG A 33 -23.93 4.96 -1.21
N SER A 34 -22.90 5.76 -0.96
CA SER A 34 -22.54 6.14 0.40
C SER A 34 -23.47 7.25 0.88
N ASN A 35 -24.04 7.07 2.08
CA ASN A 35 -24.82 8.11 2.76
C ASN A 35 -24.02 9.41 2.99
N HIS A 36 -22.70 9.38 2.78
CA HIS A 36 -21.83 10.56 2.88
C HIS A 36 -22.04 11.57 1.75
N ASN A 37 -22.60 11.17 0.60
CA ASN A 37 -22.97 12.14 -0.46
C ASN A 37 -24.12 13.06 -0.02
N LEU A 38 -24.97 12.59 0.90
CA LEU A 38 -26.10 13.36 1.45
C LEU A 38 -25.69 14.24 2.64
N LEU A 39 -24.58 13.93 3.29
CA LEU A 39 -24.07 14.60 4.49
C LEU A 39 -22.85 15.47 4.18
N ARG A 40 -22.90 16.25 3.09
CA ARG A 40 -21.83 17.17 2.66
C ARG A 40 -21.40 18.17 3.75
N SER A 41 -22.21 18.32 4.81
CA SER A 41 -22.05 19.27 5.92
C SER A 41 -21.92 18.65 7.31
N ALA A 42 -21.99 17.32 7.46
CA ALA A 42 -21.77 16.69 8.77
C ALA A 42 -20.31 16.23 8.86
N GLN A 43 -19.47 17.03 9.51
CA GLN A 43 -18.16 16.58 10.01
C GLN A 43 -18.42 15.44 11.01
N LEU A 44 -18.50 14.21 10.51
CA LEU A 44 -18.39 13.03 11.35
C LEU A 44 -16.95 13.01 11.86
N ASP A 45 -16.76 12.90 13.18
CA ASP A 45 -15.45 12.75 13.83
C ASP A 45 -14.72 11.56 13.21
N LYS A 46 -13.93 11.84 12.16
CA LYS A 46 -13.08 10.86 11.54
C LYS A 46 -11.75 10.88 12.26
N PRO A 47 -11.18 9.70 12.59
CA PRO A 47 -9.83 9.66 13.13
C PRO A 47 -8.89 10.34 12.15
N SER A 48 -8.11 11.30 12.65
CA SER A 48 -7.11 12.00 11.83
C SER A 48 -6.05 11.01 11.38
N SER A 49 -5.76 10.96 10.08
CA SER A 49 -4.75 10.04 9.52
C SER A 49 -3.37 10.30 10.12
N LEU A 50 -3.02 11.57 10.33
CA LEU A 50 -1.77 11.95 11.01
C LEU A 50 -1.75 11.50 12.47
N GLU A 51 -2.89 11.54 13.17
CA GLU A 51 -2.98 11.03 14.54
C GLU A 51 -2.79 9.52 14.58
N MET A 52 -3.40 8.78 13.65
CA MET A 52 -3.22 7.33 13.55
C MET A 52 -1.77 6.95 13.20
N GLN A 53 -1.12 7.69 12.31
CA GLN A 53 0.30 7.54 12.01
C GLN A 53 1.18 7.79 13.24
N ARG A 54 0.88 8.84 14.03
CA ARG A 54 1.59 9.13 15.29
C ARG A 54 1.41 8.01 16.31
N ARG A 55 0.18 7.57 16.54
CA ARG A 55 -0.13 6.45 17.44
C ARG A 55 0.59 5.17 17.03
N GLY A 56 0.59 4.85 15.74
CA GLY A 56 1.31 3.70 15.21
C GLY A 56 2.82 3.81 15.38
N TYR A 57 3.38 5.00 15.16
CA TYR A 57 4.80 5.28 15.38
C TYR A 57 5.19 5.13 16.85
N ASP A 58 4.42 5.71 17.77
CA ASP A 58 4.66 5.62 19.21
C ASP A 58 4.50 4.18 19.71
N ALA A 59 3.49 3.45 19.23
CA ALA A 59 3.31 2.04 19.54
C ALA A 59 4.51 1.19 19.07
N ALA A 60 5.03 1.44 17.86
CA ALA A 60 6.22 0.76 17.36
C ALA A 60 7.47 1.09 18.21
N CYS A 61 7.62 2.34 18.64
CA CYS A 61 8.69 2.76 19.57
C CYS A 61 8.62 1.98 20.89
N HIS A 62 7.43 1.89 21.49
CA HIS A 62 7.25 1.29 22.81
C HIS A 62 7.28 -0.25 22.81
N GLN A 63 6.73 -0.89 21.77
CA GLN A 63 6.59 -2.36 21.74
C GLN A 63 7.85 -3.07 21.23
N ILE A 64 8.48 -2.52 20.19
CA ILE A 64 9.57 -3.20 19.45
C ILE A 64 10.87 -2.42 19.54
N GLY A 65 10.81 -1.10 19.74
CA GLY A 65 11.95 -0.21 19.59
C GLY A 65 12.23 0.06 18.11
N LEU A 66 12.29 1.33 17.73
CA LEU A 66 12.63 1.69 16.36
C LEU A 66 14.10 1.40 16.09
N ALA A 67 14.34 0.82 14.92
CA ALA A 67 15.68 0.48 14.47
C ALA A 67 16.35 1.78 14.06
N LEU A 68 17.45 2.11 14.73
CA LEU A 68 18.27 3.26 14.35
C LEU A 68 18.99 2.92 13.05
N VAL A 69 18.55 3.55 11.96
CA VAL A 69 19.17 3.38 10.65
C VAL A 69 20.15 4.53 10.43
N ALA A 70 21.44 4.20 10.32
CA ALA A 70 22.45 5.17 9.95
C ALA A 70 22.22 5.69 8.52
N GLU A 71 22.61 6.93 8.24
CA GLU A 71 22.32 7.59 6.96
C GLU A 71 22.90 6.84 5.74
N ASP A 72 24.04 6.17 5.93
CA ASP A 72 24.68 5.34 4.91
C ASP A 72 23.85 4.09 4.59
N LEU A 73 23.31 3.42 5.61
CA LEU A 73 22.44 2.26 5.46
C LEU A 73 21.09 2.67 4.84
N GLU A 74 20.54 3.79 5.27
CA GLU A 74 19.31 4.36 4.71
C GLU A 74 19.47 4.59 3.20
N SER A 75 20.55 5.27 2.81
CA SER A 75 20.85 5.59 1.41
C SER A 75 21.08 4.34 0.57
N HIS A 76 21.76 3.34 1.14
CA HIS A 76 21.98 2.04 0.50
C HIS A 76 20.67 1.29 0.25
N LEU A 77 19.79 1.18 1.25
CA LEU A 77 18.51 0.49 1.11
C LEU A 77 17.58 1.21 0.12
N LEU A 78 17.55 2.55 0.16
CA LEU A 78 16.80 3.34 -0.83
C LEU A 78 17.34 3.11 -2.25
N HIS A 79 18.67 3.11 -2.42
CA HIS A 79 19.28 2.84 -3.72
C HIS A 79 18.88 1.46 -4.25
N LEU A 80 18.94 0.41 -3.42
CA LEU A 80 18.52 -0.94 -3.78
C LEU A 80 17.03 -1.00 -4.15
N PHE A 81 16.16 -0.33 -3.39
CA PHE A 81 14.73 -0.28 -3.68
C PHE A 81 14.42 0.31 -5.06
N TRP A 82 15.03 1.46 -5.37
CA TRP A 82 14.81 2.13 -6.65
C TRP A 82 15.41 1.38 -7.84
N THR A 83 16.48 0.63 -7.61
CA THR A 83 17.18 -0.13 -8.66
C THR A 83 16.44 -1.42 -8.99
N TRP A 84 16.05 -2.19 -7.97
CA TRP A 84 15.58 -3.57 -8.14
C TRP A 84 14.06 -3.74 -8.06
N GLN A 85 13.38 -3.00 -7.19
CA GLN A 85 11.94 -3.24 -6.94
C GLN A 85 11.04 -2.29 -7.73
N ASN A 86 11.28 -0.98 -7.60
CA ASN A 86 10.39 0.01 -8.22
C ASN A 86 10.46 0.03 -9.75
N SER A 87 11.42 -0.70 -10.35
CA SER A 87 11.60 -0.84 -11.79
C SER A 87 10.48 -1.65 -12.47
N TRP A 88 9.90 -2.63 -11.77
CA TRP A 88 8.87 -3.52 -12.33
C TRP A 88 7.54 -3.50 -11.55
N GLN A 89 7.54 -3.11 -10.27
CA GLN A 89 6.32 -2.79 -9.50
C GLN A 89 6.40 -1.34 -9.01
N ARG A 90 6.05 -0.40 -9.88
CA ARG A 90 6.06 1.02 -9.55
C ARG A 90 4.86 1.38 -8.66
N VAL A 91 5.01 1.20 -7.36
CA VAL A 91 4.01 1.56 -6.33
C VAL A 91 4.28 2.95 -5.75
N VAL A 92 5.54 3.40 -5.76
CA VAL A 92 5.95 4.69 -5.16
C VAL A 92 6.55 5.60 -6.23
N ALA A 93 6.06 6.85 -6.28
CA ALA A 93 6.65 7.88 -7.12
C ALA A 93 7.96 8.41 -6.51
N ARG A 94 9.10 8.10 -7.15
CA ARG A 94 10.45 8.41 -6.63
C ARG A 94 10.68 9.91 -6.37
N GLY A 95 10.29 10.78 -7.29
CA GLY A 95 10.53 12.23 -7.19
C GLY A 95 9.83 12.86 -5.98
N PRO A 96 8.49 12.72 -5.86
CA PRO A 96 7.74 13.22 -4.71
C PRO A 96 8.24 12.66 -3.38
N PHE A 97 8.52 11.36 -3.31
CA PHE A 97 9.06 10.71 -2.11
C PHE A 97 10.40 11.32 -1.67
N LEU A 98 11.35 11.50 -2.60
CA LEU A 98 12.68 12.03 -2.27
C LEU A 98 12.64 13.52 -1.90
N ARG A 99 11.75 14.30 -2.51
CA ARG A 99 11.52 15.70 -2.12
C ARG A 99 10.98 15.78 -0.69
N ASP A 100 9.92 15.03 -0.42
CA ASP A 100 9.28 15.05 0.90
C ASP A 100 10.25 14.56 1.99
N ARG A 101 11.07 13.54 1.69
CA ARG A 101 12.20 13.11 2.54
C ARG A 101 13.18 14.26 2.84
N ALA A 102 13.53 15.08 1.85
CA ALA A 102 14.51 16.16 2.01
C ALA A 102 13.95 17.37 2.77
N PHE A 103 12.66 17.69 2.59
CA PHE A 103 12.03 18.90 3.14
C PHE A 103 11.33 18.69 4.50
N ARG A 104 11.32 17.47 5.05
CA ARG A 104 10.61 17.14 6.29
C ARG A 104 11.11 17.86 7.56
N ASN A 105 12.20 18.64 7.52
CA ASN A 105 12.72 19.43 8.64
C ASN A 105 12.80 18.66 9.99
N GLY A 106 13.15 17.37 9.95
CA GLY A 106 13.23 16.50 11.13
C GLY A 106 11.91 15.85 11.57
N SER A 107 10.77 16.18 10.94
CA SER A 107 9.52 15.44 11.11
C SER A 107 9.66 14.02 10.55
N PRO A 108 9.22 12.98 11.27
CA PRO A 108 9.16 11.63 10.73
C PRO A 108 7.98 11.44 9.74
N PHE A 109 7.03 12.38 9.73
CA PHE A 109 5.83 12.35 8.88
C PHE A 109 5.94 13.40 7.77
N GLY A 110 5.57 12.99 6.56
CA GLY A 110 5.43 13.82 5.37
C GLY A 110 4.22 13.39 4.55
N ARG A 111 3.96 14.10 3.45
CA ARG A 111 2.79 13.86 2.59
C ARG A 111 2.93 12.63 1.70
N PHE A 112 4.13 12.36 1.22
CA PHE A 112 4.50 11.22 0.37
C PHE A 112 5.53 10.32 1.06
N TYR A 113 5.80 10.58 2.33
CA TYR A 113 6.77 9.89 3.16
C TYR A 113 6.15 9.59 4.52
N SER A 114 6.09 8.31 4.90
CA SER A 114 5.65 7.91 6.25
C SER A 114 6.60 6.87 6.86
N PRO A 115 6.68 6.78 8.20
CA PRO A 115 7.51 5.78 8.86
C PRO A 115 7.14 4.35 8.49
N ALA A 116 5.84 4.06 8.31
CA ALA A 116 5.37 2.74 7.87
C ALA A 116 5.84 2.42 6.45
N LEU A 117 5.70 3.37 5.52
CA LEU A 117 6.17 3.22 4.14
C LEU A 117 7.66 2.95 4.07
N VAL A 118 8.44 3.72 4.82
CA VAL A 118 9.91 3.61 4.83
C VAL A 118 10.36 2.30 5.45
N SER A 119 9.71 1.88 6.54
CA SER A 119 9.95 0.59 7.16
C SER A 119 9.62 -0.55 6.19
N SER A 120 8.53 -0.46 5.43
CA SER A 120 8.20 -1.44 4.38
C SER A 120 9.23 -1.44 3.25
N ILE A 121 9.70 -0.27 2.81
CA ILE A 121 10.76 -0.15 1.80
C ILE A 121 12.04 -0.82 2.29
N PHE A 122 12.48 -0.54 3.53
CA PHE A 122 13.68 -1.14 4.10
C PHE A 122 13.54 -2.64 4.30
N ALA A 123 12.39 -3.09 4.77
CA ALA A 123 12.09 -4.51 4.95
C ALA A 123 12.21 -5.29 3.64
N LEU A 124 11.73 -4.72 2.53
CA LEU A 124 11.82 -5.33 1.21
C LEU A 124 13.23 -5.20 0.62
N ALA A 125 13.83 -4.02 0.69
CA ALA A 125 15.15 -3.71 0.14
C ALA A 125 16.29 -4.50 0.82
N SER A 126 16.13 -4.82 2.11
CA SER A 126 17.10 -5.61 2.88
C SER A 126 17.39 -6.97 2.22
N ARG A 127 16.42 -7.53 1.49
CA ARG A 127 16.60 -8.78 0.72
C ARG A 127 17.62 -8.67 -0.41
N TYR A 128 17.93 -7.46 -0.86
CA TYR A 128 18.95 -7.19 -1.88
C TYR A 128 20.30 -6.77 -1.28
N SER A 129 20.39 -6.60 0.04
CA SER A 129 21.62 -6.18 0.72
C SER A 129 22.44 -7.38 1.22
N ASP A 130 23.76 -7.31 1.06
CA ASP A 130 24.71 -8.24 1.70
C ASP A 130 25.29 -7.74 3.01
N ARG A 131 24.92 -6.52 3.43
CA ARG A 131 25.42 -5.96 4.68
C ARG A 131 24.83 -6.72 5.88
N PRO A 132 25.59 -6.95 6.96
CA PRO A 132 25.11 -7.67 8.15
C PRO A 132 24.18 -6.80 9.03
N ASP A 133 24.22 -5.48 8.87
CA ASP A 133 23.44 -4.50 9.65
C ASP A 133 21.93 -4.50 9.37
N VAL A 134 21.45 -5.16 8.31
CA VAL A 134 20.01 -5.27 7.99
C VAL A 134 19.27 -6.36 8.78
N GLY A 135 19.80 -6.77 9.94
CA GLY A 135 19.24 -7.84 10.76
C GLY A 135 19.34 -9.23 10.11
N ARG A 136 20.34 -9.42 9.25
CA ARG A 136 20.58 -10.67 8.53
C ARG A 136 21.24 -11.69 9.47
N ASP A 137 20.49 -12.71 9.88
CA ASP A 137 21.10 -13.92 10.44
C ASP A 137 21.98 -14.57 9.35
N PRO A 138 23.30 -14.72 9.55
CA PRO A 138 24.19 -15.35 8.58
C PRO A 138 23.75 -16.76 8.17
N GLN A 139 23.01 -17.46 9.04
CA GLN A 139 22.52 -18.82 8.79
C GLN A 139 21.19 -18.85 8.04
N ASN A 140 20.42 -17.76 8.04
CA ASN A 140 19.13 -17.68 7.37
C ASN A 140 18.94 -16.35 6.62
N PRO A 141 19.20 -16.32 5.30
CA PRO A 141 19.01 -15.13 4.47
C PRO A 141 17.58 -14.54 4.47
N GLN A 142 16.57 -15.34 4.83
CA GLN A 142 15.17 -14.91 4.86
C GLN A 142 14.85 -13.95 6.02
N THR A 143 15.76 -13.80 6.98
CA THR A 143 15.60 -12.90 8.14
C THR A 143 15.90 -11.43 7.83
N ALA A 144 16.50 -11.15 6.67
CA ALA A 144 16.87 -9.79 6.29
C ALA A 144 15.66 -8.84 6.31
N GLY A 145 15.79 -7.76 7.07
CA GLY A 145 14.76 -6.73 7.22
C GLY A 145 13.53 -7.15 8.05
N ASP A 146 13.58 -8.25 8.81
CA ASP A 146 12.46 -8.67 9.68
C ASP A 146 12.11 -7.60 10.72
N VAL A 147 13.11 -6.92 11.28
CA VAL A 147 12.91 -5.83 12.24
C VAL A 147 12.10 -4.69 11.62
N PHE A 148 12.44 -4.28 10.40
CA PHE A 148 11.69 -3.24 9.67
C PHE A 148 10.28 -3.71 9.30
N ALA A 149 10.11 -4.98 8.93
CA ALA A 149 8.79 -5.54 8.64
C ALA A 149 7.89 -5.55 9.87
N ALA A 150 8.46 -5.89 11.04
CA ALA A 150 7.73 -5.88 12.31
C ALA A 150 7.30 -4.45 12.69
N GLN A 151 8.19 -3.47 12.54
CA GLN A 151 7.87 -2.05 12.76
C GLN A 151 6.75 -1.56 11.85
N ALA A 152 6.84 -1.85 10.55
CA ALA A 152 5.82 -1.48 9.58
C ALA A 152 4.45 -2.09 9.95
N LYS A 153 4.41 -3.37 10.35
CA LYS A 153 3.16 -4.05 10.73
C LYS A 153 2.51 -3.43 11.96
N VAL A 154 3.28 -3.02 12.97
CA VAL A 154 2.73 -2.32 14.15
C VAL A 154 2.16 -0.97 13.75
N MET A 155 2.88 -0.17 12.97
CA MET A 155 2.39 1.14 12.53
C MET A 155 1.11 1.01 11.69
N LEU A 156 1.10 0.06 10.76
CA LEU A 156 -0.03 -0.19 9.88
C LEU A 156 -1.30 -0.64 10.60
N LEU A 157 -1.18 -1.31 11.75
CA LEU A 157 -2.35 -1.69 12.56
C LEU A 157 -3.20 -0.46 12.94
N TYR A 158 -2.55 0.66 13.27
CA TYR A 158 -3.21 1.92 13.61
C TYR A 158 -3.61 2.69 12.34
N GLU A 159 -2.73 2.77 11.34
CA GLU A 159 -3.04 3.47 10.08
C GLU A 159 -4.25 2.86 9.34
N CYS A 160 -4.61 1.60 9.61
CA CYS A 160 -5.82 0.97 9.06
C CYS A 160 -7.12 1.70 9.44
N GLU A 161 -7.16 2.41 10.57
CA GLU A 161 -8.34 3.17 11.02
C GLU A 161 -8.55 4.43 10.19
N ALA A 162 -7.47 5.02 9.66
CA ALA A 162 -7.48 6.21 8.82
C ALA A 162 -6.40 6.10 7.73
N PRO A 163 -6.64 5.30 6.68
CA PRO A 163 -5.60 4.95 5.71
C PRO A 163 -5.24 6.14 4.83
N THR A 164 -3.97 6.25 4.49
CA THR A 164 -3.43 7.25 3.56
C THR A 164 -2.91 6.60 2.28
N ASN A 165 -2.50 7.41 1.31
CA ASN A 165 -1.79 6.90 0.12
C ASN A 165 -0.52 6.13 0.52
N THR A 166 0.23 6.63 1.52
CA THR A 166 1.45 5.96 2.01
C THR A 166 1.15 4.63 2.70
N THR A 167 -0.01 4.51 3.37
CA THR A 167 -0.49 3.27 4.00
C THR A 167 -0.74 2.18 2.95
N VAL A 168 -1.39 2.55 1.83
CA VAL A 168 -1.60 1.64 0.69
C VAL A 168 -0.26 1.18 0.13
N GLN A 169 0.65 2.12 -0.14
CA GLN A 169 1.98 1.80 -0.66
C GLN A 169 2.75 0.87 0.29
N ALA A 170 2.73 1.14 1.59
CA ALA A 170 3.39 0.35 2.61
C ALA A 170 2.87 -1.10 2.68
N LEU A 171 1.54 -1.27 2.61
CA LEU A 171 0.90 -2.60 2.58
C LEU A 171 1.22 -3.37 1.31
N SER A 172 1.22 -2.71 0.15
CA SER A 172 1.61 -3.35 -1.12
C SER A 172 3.06 -3.86 -1.08
N LEU A 173 3.99 -3.08 -0.53
CA LEU A 173 5.39 -3.49 -0.39
C LEU A 173 5.58 -4.63 0.62
N LEU A 174 4.82 -4.62 1.74
CA LEU A 174 4.82 -5.74 2.67
C LEU A 174 4.21 -7.00 2.06
N ALA A 175 3.15 -6.87 1.27
CA ALA A 175 2.55 -8.00 0.58
C ALA A 175 3.61 -8.71 -0.29
N LEU A 176 4.33 -7.92 -1.07
CA LEU A 176 5.43 -8.38 -1.92
C LEU A 176 6.52 -9.08 -1.11
N ARG A 177 6.93 -8.47 0.01
CA ARG A 177 7.93 -9.04 0.91
C ARG A 177 7.50 -10.40 1.45
N GLU A 178 6.32 -10.47 2.06
CA GLU A 178 5.84 -11.69 2.72
C GLU A 178 5.62 -12.81 1.70
N THR A 179 5.07 -12.49 0.53
CA THR A 179 4.96 -13.46 -0.58
C THR A 179 6.33 -14.02 -0.96
N ALA A 180 7.34 -13.17 -1.08
CA ALA A 180 8.66 -13.61 -1.47
C ALA A 180 9.42 -14.33 -0.33
N LEU A 181 8.87 -14.39 0.89
CA LEU A 181 9.34 -15.20 2.02
C LEU A 181 8.50 -16.50 2.19
N ASP A 182 7.79 -16.92 1.14
CA ASP A 182 6.87 -18.07 1.14
C ASP A 182 5.70 -17.96 2.14
N LYS A 183 5.39 -16.74 2.61
CA LYS A 183 4.23 -16.44 3.46
C LYS A 183 3.06 -15.96 2.60
N GLU A 184 2.66 -16.80 1.65
CA GLU A 184 1.66 -16.49 0.61
C GLU A 184 0.34 -15.94 1.19
N ALA A 185 -0.18 -16.56 2.25
CA ALA A 185 -1.42 -16.14 2.89
C ALA A 185 -1.33 -14.71 3.46
N LEU A 186 -0.19 -14.36 4.07
CA LEU A 186 0.04 -13.00 4.58
C LEU A 186 0.19 -12.00 3.45
N GLY A 187 0.92 -12.37 2.38
CA GLY A 187 1.02 -11.57 1.18
C GLY A 187 -0.36 -11.25 0.58
N TRP A 188 -1.20 -12.27 0.43
CA TRP A 188 -2.57 -12.16 -0.06
C TRP A 188 -3.45 -11.26 0.82
N MET A 189 -3.34 -11.39 2.14
CA MET A 189 -4.09 -10.55 3.08
C MET A 189 -3.66 -9.08 2.97
N HIS A 190 -2.36 -8.79 2.97
CA HIS A 190 -1.84 -7.43 2.88
C HIS A 190 -2.22 -6.75 1.55
N ILE A 191 -2.09 -7.43 0.41
CA ILE A 191 -2.48 -6.83 -0.88
C ILE A 191 -3.99 -6.59 -0.96
N GLY A 192 -4.80 -7.50 -0.43
CA GLY A 192 -6.24 -7.32 -0.36
C GLY A 192 -6.63 -6.10 0.50
N MET A 193 -5.93 -5.87 1.61
CA MET A 193 -6.11 -4.66 2.43
C MET A 193 -5.74 -3.40 1.64
N ALA A 194 -4.57 -3.40 1.00
CA ALA A 194 -4.09 -2.27 0.19
C ALA A 194 -5.10 -1.90 -0.92
N VAL A 195 -5.61 -2.89 -1.67
CA VAL A 195 -6.59 -2.65 -2.75
C VAL A 195 -7.90 -2.07 -2.21
N ARG A 196 -8.44 -2.63 -1.11
CA ARG A 196 -9.67 -2.12 -0.50
C ARG A 196 -9.51 -0.68 0.01
N MET A 197 -8.38 -0.37 0.63
CA MET A 197 -8.07 1.00 1.05
C MET A 197 -7.88 1.94 -0.14
N ALA A 198 -7.20 1.51 -1.20
CA ALA A 198 -7.03 2.30 -2.42
C ALA A 198 -8.37 2.64 -3.09
N LEU A 199 -9.31 1.69 -3.11
CA LEU A 199 -10.67 1.91 -3.59
C LEU A 199 -11.42 2.90 -2.71
N SER A 200 -11.35 2.74 -1.38
CA SER A 200 -11.97 3.64 -0.40
C SER A 200 -11.45 5.08 -0.52
N LEU A 201 -10.15 5.25 -0.76
CA LEU A 201 -9.54 6.56 -0.98
C LEU A 201 -9.83 7.13 -2.38
N GLY A 202 -10.39 6.34 -3.29
CA GLY A 202 -10.63 6.76 -4.67
C GLY A 202 -9.35 6.95 -5.48
N LEU A 203 -8.31 6.17 -5.24
CA LEU A 203 -7.05 6.25 -6.01
C LEU A 203 -7.22 5.82 -7.47
N HIS A 204 -8.26 5.03 -7.75
CA HIS A 204 -8.61 4.50 -9.07
C HIS A 204 -9.33 5.50 -9.98
N LEU A 205 -9.69 6.67 -9.46
CA LEU A 205 -10.51 7.65 -10.15
C LEU A 205 -9.66 8.70 -10.82
N ASP A 206 -10.15 9.20 -11.95
CA ASP A 206 -9.55 10.36 -12.60
C ASP A 206 -9.69 11.60 -11.72
N CYS A 207 -8.55 12.19 -11.38
CA CYS A 207 -8.45 13.37 -10.53
C CYS A 207 -8.28 14.67 -11.34
N SER A 208 -8.37 14.64 -12.68
CA SER A 208 -8.14 15.81 -13.54
C SER A 208 -9.01 17.00 -13.15
N GLN A 209 -10.30 16.78 -12.88
CA GLN A 209 -11.21 17.83 -12.42
C GLN A 209 -10.83 18.38 -11.03
N CYS A 210 -10.34 17.54 -10.12
CA CYS A 210 -9.87 17.98 -8.81
C CYS A 210 -8.60 18.84 -8.91
N VAL A 211 -7.75 18.57 -9.90
CA VAL A 211 -6.56 19.39 -10.20
C VAL A 211 -6.96 20.74 -10.79
N GLU A 212 -7.89 20.76 -11.75
CA GLU A 212 -8.42 22.00 -12.34
C GLU A 212 -9.09 22.91 -11.30
N GLN A 213 -9.77 22.31 -10.32
CA GLN A 213 -10.41 23.02 -9.21
C GLN A 213 -9.42 23.42 -8.09
N GLY A 214 -8.14 23.04 -8.19
CA GLY A 214 -7.12 23.33 -7.19
C GLY A 214 -7.26 22.56 -5.87
N LEU A 215 -8.07 21.49 -5.85
CA LEU A 215 -8.24 20.63 -4.68
C LEU A 215 -7.05 19.67 -4.51
N LEU A 216 -6.44 19.27 -5.62
CA LEU A 216 -5.20 18.47 -5.67
C LEU A 216 -4.15 19.18 -6.49
N THR A 217 -2.89 19.01 -6.13
CA THR A 217 -1.80 19.33 -7.06
C THR A 217 -1.67 18.24 -8.12
N ALA A 218 -1.10 18.59 -9.29
CA ALA A 218 -0.80 17.61 -10.33
C ALA A 218 0.14 16.49 -9.83
N GLU A 219 1.06 16.83 -8.91
CA GLU A 219 1.95 15.87 -8.25
C GLU A 219 1.15 14.85 -7.42
N GLU A 220 0.19 15.30 -6.61
CA GLU A 220 -0.66 14.41 -5.82
C GLU A 220 -1.49 13.48 -6.69
N ALA A 221 -2.08 14.01 -7.77
CA ALA A 221 -2.85 13.20 -8.71
C ALA A 221 -1.96 12.13 -9.37
N GLU A 222 -0.72 12.47 -9.73
CA GLU A 222 0.26 11.50 -10.24
C GLU A 222 0.56 10.42 -9.18
N VAL A 223 0.88 10.79 -7.93
CA VAL A 223 1.20 9.81 -6.88
C VAL A 223 0.01 8.87 -6.63
N ARG A 224 -1.22 9.40 -6.61
CA ARG A 224 -2.44 8.58 -6.45
C ARG A 224 -2.60 7.56 -7.56
N SER A 225 -2.41 8.00 -8.81
CA SER A 225 -2.48 7.13 -9.99
C SER A 225 -1.39 6.06 -9.99
N VAL A 226 -0.14 6.44 -9.68
CA VAL A 226 0.99 5.50 -9.57
C VAL A 226 0.71 4.44 -8.50
N THR A 227 0.25 4.84 -7.31
CA THR A 227 -0.09 3.88 -6.24
C THR A 227 -1.20 2.92 -6.68
N TRP A 228 -2.25 3.44 -7.31
CA TRP A 228 -3.36 2.60 -7.77
C TRP A 228 -2.90 1.55 -8.78
N TRP A 229 -2.23 1.98 -9.85
CA TRP A 229 -1.79 1.05 -10.89
C TRP A 229 -0.76 0.06 -10.38
N GLY A 230 0.18 0.50 -9.54
CA GLY A 230 1.14 -0.41 -8.90
C GLY A 230 0.46 -1.45 -8.01
N CYS A 231 -0.49 -1.03 -7.17
CA CYS A 231 -1.25 -1.93 -6.30
C CYS A 231 -2.14 -2.89 -7.10
N TYR A 232 -2.82 -2.41 -8.14
CA TYR A 232 -3.67 -3.22 -9.01
C TYR A 232 -2.87 -4.28 -9.77
N VAL A 233 -1.73 -3.90 -10.37
CA VAL A 233 -0.85 -4.84 -11.06
C VAL A 233 -0.34 -5.90 -10.09
N LEU A 234 0.06 -5.51 -8.87
CA LEU A 234 0.51 -6.45 -7.85
C LEU A 234 -0.60 -7.43 -7.46
N ASP A 235 -1.82 -6.94 -7.21
CA ASP A 235 -3.00 -7.77 -6.91
C ASP A 235 -3.29 -8.78 -8.02
N LYS A 236 -3.26 -8.35 -9.29
CA LYS A 236 -3.46 -9.25 -10.44
C LYS A 236 -2.33 -10.24 -10.62
N THR A 237 -1.11 -9.81 -10.36
CA THR A 237 0.07 -10.66 -10.38
C THR A 237 -0.09 -11.76 -9.32
N LEU A 238 -0.37 -11.40 -8.06
CA LEU A 238 -0.58 -12.36 -6.99
C LEU A 238 -1.82 -13.25 -7.22
N GLN A 239 -2.90 -12.75 -7.81
CA GLN A 239 -4.04 -13.56 -8.26
C GLN A 239 -3.66 -14.56 -9.35
N HIS A 240 -2.78 -14.19 -10.28
CA HIS A 240 -2.31 -15.15 -11.27
C HIS A 240 -1.42 -16.23 -10.64
N TRP A 241 -0.55 -15.84 -9.70
CA TRP A 241 0.32 -16.78 -8.99
C TRP A 241 -0.43 -17.69 -8.01
N PHE A 242 -1.50 -17.20 -7.38
CA PHE A 242 -2.19 -17.88 -6.27
C PHE A 242 -3.68 -18.19 -6.50
N GLY A 243 -4.27 -17.79 -7.62
CA GLY A 243 -5.72 -17.89 -7.85
C GLY A 243 -6.18 -19.12 -8.65
N PRO A 244 -7.28 -19.81 -8.26
CA PRO A 244 -7.87 -19.94 -6.92
C PRO A 244 -7.91 -21.40 -6.40
N SER A 245 -7.92 -21.57 -5.07
CA SER A 245 -8.56 -22.73 -4.42
C SER A 245 -9.30 -22.27 -3.16
N ILE A 246 -10.38 -21.50 -3.36
CA ILE A 246 -11.45 -21.37 -2.34
C ILE A 246 -12.85 -21.43 -3.01
N ASN A 247 -13.02 -20.99 -4.26
CA ASN A 247 -14.34 -20.98 -4.95
C ASN A 247 -14.40 -21.75 -6.28
N ASP A 248 -13.54 -22.74 -6.51
CA ASP A 248 -13.73 -23.67 -7.64
C ASP A 248 -14.57 -24.88 -7.18
N PRO A 249 -15.82 -25.05 -7.65
CA PRO A 249 -16.64 -26.21 -7.30
C PRO A 249 -16.10 -27.52 -7.87
N GLY A 250 -15.13 -27.47 -8.81
CA GLY A 250 -14.55 -28.62 -9.49
C GLY A 250 -13.24 -29.15 -8.87
N LEU A 251 -12.63 -28.42 -7.93
CA LEU A 251 -11.44 -28.89 -7.20
C LEU A 251 -11.89 -29.56 -5.91
N SER A 252 -12.27 -30.84 -6.03
CA SER A 252 -12.21 -31.74 -4.89
C SER A 252 -10.83 -31.62 -4.25
N TYR A 253 -10.82 -31.40 -2.94
CA TYR A 253 -9.63 -31.32 -2.09
C TYR A 253 -8.85 -32.65 -2.14
N ASP A 254 -8.14 -32.92 -3.22
CA ASP A 254 -7.28 -34.10 -3.31
C ASP A 254 -5.84 -33.73 -2.97
N ARG A 255 -5.49 -33.92 -1.69
CA ARG A 255 -4.12 -33.76 -1.18
C ARG A 255 -3.12 -34.74 -1.83
N GLN A 256 -3.58 -35.72 -2.61
CA GLN A 256 -2.74 -36.78 -3.17
C GLN A 256 -2.22 -36.48 -4.58
N ASN A 257 -2.64 -35.40 -5.25
CA ASN A 257 -2.17 -35.11 -6.61
C ASN A 257 -0.69 -34.65 -6.63
N PRO A 258 0.25 -35.43 -7.17
CA PRO A 258 1.68 -35.08 -7.17
C PRO A 258 2.00 -33.84 -8.03
N ASP A 259 1.15 -33.47 -8.99
CA ASP A 259 1.35 -32.30 -9.85
C ASP A 259 1.13 -30.97 -9.12
N TYR A 260 0.37 -30.96 -8.02
CA TYR A 260 0.20 -29.77 -7.18
C TYR A 260 1.54 -29.35 -6.53
N ARG A 261 2.36 -30.33 -6.11
CA ARG A 261 3.67 -30.08 -5.49
C ARG A 261 4.69 -29.55 -6.50
N LEU A 262 4.57 -29.97 -7.76
CA LEU A 262 5.43 -29.50 -8.84
C LEU A 262 5.06 -28.07 -9.26
N ARG A 263 3.78 -27.70 -9.30
CA ARG A 263 3.37 -26.29 -9.52
C ARG A 263 3.83 -25.36 -8.39
N ARG A 264 3.80 -25.80 -7.13
CA ARG A 264 4.36 -25.03 -5.99
C ARG A 264 5.88 -24.90 -6.01
N ARG A 265 6.60 -25.90 -6.55
CA ARG A 265 8.07 -25.87 -6.69
C ARG A 265 8.54 -25.11 -7.93
N ALA A 266 7.69 -25.01 -8.95
CA ALA A 266 7.99 -24.36 -10.22
C ALA A 266 7.40 -22.95 -10.36
N THR A 267 6.71 -22.42 -9.34
CA THR A 267 6.34 -21.01 -9.33
C THR A 267 7.62 -20.17 -9.19
N ALA A 268 7.96 -19.54 -10.32
CA ALA A 268 9.13 -18.71 -10.58
C ALA A 268 9.20 -17.41 -9.74
N LEU A 269 8.82 -17.46 -8.46
CA LEU A 269 9.11 -16.43 -7.47
C LEU A 269 10.59 -16.49 -7.06
N GLY A 270 11.23 -17.65 -7.18
CA GLY A 270 12.68 -17.78 -7.10
C GLY A 270 13.36 -16.86 -8.12
N CYS A 271 13.23 -17.08 -9.43
CA CYS A 271 13.98 -16.30 -10.43
C CYS A 271 13.61 -14.81 -10.55
N VAL A 272 12.36 -14.39 -10.27
CA VAL A 272 12.00 -12.96 -10.33
C VAL A 272 12.52 -12.19 -9.11
N PHE A 273 12.81 -12.88 -8.00
CA PHE A 273 13.29 -12.28 -6.75
C PHE A 273 14.68 -12.78 -6.29
N ASP A 274 15.32 -13.67 -7.05
CA ASP A 274 16.67 -14.17 -6.83
C ASP A 274 17.67 -13.20 -7.47
N ARG A 275 18.75 -12.92 -6.75
CA ARG A 275 19.81 -11.97 -7.17
C ARG A 275 20.66 -12.48 -8.35
N ARG A 276 20.27 -13.59 -8.98
CA ARG A 276 21.05 -14.31 -10.00
C ARG A 276 20.38 -14.32 -11.37
N CYS A 277 19.46 -13.40 -11.65
CA CYS A 277 18.95 -13.14 -13.00
C CYS A 277 19.23 -11.69 -13.40
#